data_AF-A0A951F0R5-F1
#
_entry.id   AF-A0A951F0R5-F1
#
_cell.length_a   1.000
_cell.length_b   1.000
_cell.length_c   1.000
_cell.angle_alpha   90.00
_cell.angle_beta   90.00
_cell.angle_gamma   90.00
#
_symmetry.space_group_name_H-M   'P 1'
#
loop_
_entity.id
_entity.type
_entity.pdbx_description
1 polymer ?
#
loop_
_entity_poly.entity_id
_entity_poly.type
_entity_poly.pdbx_seq_one_letter_code
_entity_poly.pdbx_strand_id
1 'polypeptide(L)'
;MSTPAQIAANQKNARFSTGPTSPEGKATSSLNAVKTGLTGRTVLLPGDDASAYEAHVQGFFSRHQPEGDEERNLVQSLADAQWRMLRIPALEFGIFALGRLEFANEFPAEQADSRKHLIDAKIFLAYQRQLNN
;
A
#
# COMPACT_ATOMS: atom_id res chain seq x y z
N MET A 1 -19.43 -14.40 29.92
CA MET A 1 -18.43 -15.38 30.41
C MET A 1 -18.43 -16.56 29.46
N SER A 2 -17.26 -17.00 29.00
CA SER A 2 -17.14 -18.12 28.05
C SER A 2 -17.43 -19.46 28.75
N THR A 3 -18.11 -20.38 28.05
CA THR A 3 -18.46 -21.69 28.61
C THR A 3 -17.25 -22.63 28.65
N PRO A 4 -17.26 -23.70 29.47
CA PRO A 4 -16.18 -24.70 29.50
C PRO A 4 -15.90 -25.33 28.12
N ALA A 5 -16.96 -25.56 27.33
CA ALA A 5 -16.85 -26.05 25.96
C ALA A 5 -16.14 -25.05 25.03
N GLN A 6 -16.44 -23.75 25.16
CA GLN A 6 -15.75 -22.69 24.42
C GLN A 6 -14.27 -22.59 24.80
N ILE A 7 -13.93 -22.76 26.08
CA ILE A 7 -12.54 -22.73 26.55
C ILE A 7 -11.74 -23.92 25.98
N ALA A 8 -12.30 -25.14 26.03
CA ALA A 8 -11.64 -26.33 25.49
C ALA A 8 -11.43 -26.23 23.96
N ALA A 9 -12.41 -25.71 23.23
CA ALA A 9 -12.30 -25.45 21.80
C ALA A 9 -11.20 -24.41 21.49
N ASN A 10 -11.17 -23.30 22.23
CA ASN A 10 -10.16 -22.25 22.05
C ASN A 10 -8.74 -22.76 22.32
N GLN A 11 -8.53 -23.59 23.35
CA GLN A 11 -7.23 -24.21 23.65
C GLN A 11 -6.76 -25.16 22.52
N LYS A 12 -7.69 -25.93 21.95
CA LYS A 12 -7.37 -26.82 20.83
C LYS A 12 -7.03 -26.03 19.57
N ASN A 13 -7.78 -24.96 19.27
CA ASN A 13 -7.55 -24.09 18.12
C ASN A 13 -6.23 -23.30 18.26
N ALA A 14 -5.88 -22.86 19.47
CA ALA A 14 -4.63 -22.13 19.72
C ALA A 14 -3.38 -22.92 19.32
N ARG A 15 -3.41 -24.26 19.38
CA ARG A 15 -2.29 -25.12 18.93
C ARG A 15 -2.07 -25.09 17.42
N PHE A 16 -3.07 -24.69 16.64
CA PHE A 16 -2.99 -24.56 15.18
C PHE A 16 -2.80 -23.11 14.72
N SER A 17 -2.89 -22.13 15.63
CA SER A 17 -2.76 -20.69 15.34
C SER A 17 -1.48 -20.08 15.90
N THR A 18 -0.33 -20.71 15.64
CA THR A 18 0.98 -20.29 16.19
C THR A 18 1.63 -19.12 15.44
N GLY A 19 1.03 -18.68 14.33
CA GLY A 19 1.63 -17.68 13.44
C GLY A 19 2.95 -18.19 12.80
N PRO A 20 3.64 -17.33 12.05
CA PRO A 20 4.88 -17.72 11.39
C PRO A 20 6.05 -17.82 12.37
N THR A 21 6.71 -18.96 12.39
CA THR A 21 7.85 -19.23 13.28
C THR A 21 9.21 -19.10 12.59
N SER A 22 9.28 -19.22 11.26
CA SER A 22 10.52 -19.05 10.50
C SER A 22 10.79 -17.57 10.14
N PRO A 23 12.06 -17.19 9.91
CA PRO A 23 12.40 -15.85 9.40
C PRO A 23 11.67 -15.49 8.12
N GLU A 24 11.57 -16.44 7.19
CA GLU A 24 10.88 -16.27 5.90
C GLU A 24 9.37 -16.07 6.12
N GLY A 25 8.77 -16.89 6.99
CA GLY A 25 7.36 -16.76 7.35
C GLY A 25 7.05 -15.43 8.02
N LYS A 26 7.96 -14.94 8.87
CA LYS A 26 7.84 -13.62 9.52
C LYS A 26 8.02 -12.48 8.51
N ALA A 27 8.93 -12.60 7.56
CA ALA A 27 9.10 -11.63 6.49
C ALA A 27 7.86 -11.54 5.59
N THR A 28 7.28 -12.68 5.20
CA THR A 28 6.01 -12.71 4.47
C THR A 28 4.89 -12.09 5.31
N SER A 29 4.80 -12.45 6.60
CA SER A 29 3.74 -11.93 7.46
C SER A 29 3.91 -10.47 7.85
N SER A 30 5.12 -9.89 7.82
CA SER A 30 5.33 -8.47 8.10
C SER A 30 4.74 -7.59 6.99
N LEU A 31 4.70 -8.11 5.76
CA LEU A 31 4.08 -7.45 4.62
C LEU A 31 2.55 -7.46 4.67
N ASN A 32 1.92 -8.34 5.46
CA ASN A 32 0.45 -8.35 5.61
C ASN A 32 -0.11 -7.06 6.23
N ALA A 33 0.72 -6.30 6.95
CA ALA A 33 0.34 -4.99 7.50
C ALA A 33 0.45 -3.85 6.48
N VAL A 34 1.07 -4.09 5.31
CA VAL A 34 1.24 -3.10 4.25
C VAL A 34 -0.10 -2.94 3.51
N LYS A 35 -0.76 -1.80 3.70
CA LYS A 35 -2.02 -1.48 3.01
C LYS A 35 -1.78 -0.88 1.63
N THR A 36 -1.01 0.20 1.59
CA THR A 36 -0.74 0.99 0.36
C THR A 36 0.73 0.93 -0.04
N GLY A 37 1.63 0.54 0.86
CA GLY A 37 3.08 0.58 0.63
C GLY A 37 3.66 1.99 0.50
N LEU A 38 2.87 3.01 0.87
CA LEU A 38 3.27 4.42 0.87
C LEU A 38 3.98 4.84 2.17
N THR A 39 3.81 4.04 3.23
CA THR A 39 4.40 4.29 4.55
C THR A 39 5.07 3.02 5.08
N GLY A 40 5.95 3.18 6.07
CA GLY A 40 6.66 2.08 6.71
C GLY A 40 8.11 1.90 6.23
N ARG A 41 8.79 0.93 6.84
CA ARG A 41 10.24 0.69 6.63
C ARG A 41 10.57 0.05 5.29
N THR A 42 9.62 -0.65 4.69
CA THR A 42 9.79 -1.33 3.41
C THR A 42 9.70 -0.32 2.27
N VAL A 43 10.79 -0.14 1.52
CA VAL A 43 10.79 0.72 0.32
C VAL A 43 10.35 -0.06 -0.91
N LEU A 44 10.95 -1.24 -1.14
CA LEU A 44 10.61 -2.15 -2.23
C LEU A 44 9.56 -3.16 -1.79
N LEU A 45 8.44 -3.19 -2.50
CA LEU A 45 7.36 -4.16 -2.35
C LEU A 45 7.61 -5.37 -3.25
N PRO A 46 6.96 -6.52 -2.98
CA PRO A 46 6.98 -7.65 -3.89
C PRO A 46 6.53 -7.24 -5.30
N GLY A 47 7.36 -7.53 -6.30
CA GLY A 47 7.10 -7.21 -7.71
C GLY A 47 7.70 -5.89 -8.18
N ASP A 48 8.27 -5.07 -7.30
CA ASP A 48 9.03 -3.90 -7.73
C ASP A 48 10.36 -4.29 -8.41
N ASP A 49 10.77 -3.48 -9.38
CA ASP A 49 12.07 -3.62 -10.03
C ASP A 49 13.18 -3.02 -9.16
N ALA A 50 13.94 -3.90 -8.51
CA ALA A 50 15.08 -3.52 -7.69
C ALA A 50 16.17 -2.77 -8.47
N SER A 51 16.37 -3.08 -9.75
CA SER A 51 17.39 -2.42 -10.58
C SER A 51 16.97 -0.98 -10.92
N ALA A 52 15.69 -0.77 -11.19
CA ALA A 52 15.13 0.57 -11.42
C ALA A 52 15.23 1.44 -10.15
N TYR A 53 14.98 0.84 -8.99
CA TYR A 53 15.14 1.53 -7.71
C TYR A 53 16.60 1.89 -7.41
N GLU A 54 17.54 0.98 -7.65
CA GLU A 54 18.96 1.25 -7.47
C GLU A 54 19.41 2.40 -8.39
N ALA A 55 19.02 2.37 -9.66
CA ALA A 55 19.30 3.46 -10.60
C ALA A 55 18.72 4.81 -10.14
N HIS A 56 17.50 4.79 -9.59
CA HIS A 56 16.86 5.97 -8.98
C HIS A 56 17.68 6.52 -7.82
N VAL A 57 18.09 5.68 -6.87
CA VAL A 57 18.94 6.07 -5.73
C VAL A 57 20.27 6.63 -6.23
N GLN A 58 20.94 5.98 -7.18
CA GLN A 58 22.20 6.47 -7.74
C GLN A 58 22.04 7.84 -8.40
N GLY A 59 20.90 8.11 -9.05
CA GLY A 59 20.57 9.43 -9.60
C GLY A 59 20.50 10.52 -8.52
N PHE A 60 19.97 10.19 -7.33
CA PHE A 60 19.95 11.10 -6.18
C PHE A 60 21.36 11.39 -5.66
N PHE A 61 22.14 10.35 -5.41
CA PHE A 61 23.51 10.49 -4.92
C PHE A 61 24.40 11.27 -5.91
N SER A 62 24.25 11.02 -7.22
CA SER A 62 24.99 11.75 -8.25
C SER A 62 24.62 13.24 -8.29
N ARG A 63 23.35 13.58 -8.06
CA ARG A 63 22.88 14.98 -8.08
C ARG A 63 23.30 15.75 -6.84
N HIS A 64 23.17 15.13 -5.67
CA HIS A 64 23.35 15.81 -4.39
C HIS A 64 24.79 15.72 -3.85
N GLN A 65 25.59 14.76 -4.31
CA GLN A 65 26.99 14.56 -3.93
C GLN A 65 27.23 14.60 -2.41
N PRO A 66 26.50 13.79 -1.60
CA PRO A 66 26.68 13.81 -0.16
C PRO A 66 28.07 13.31 0.24
N GLU A 67 28.75 14.04 1.11
CA GLU A 67 30.12 13.74 1.50
C GLU A 67 30.14 12.82 2.74
N GLY A 68 29.38 13.20 3.78
CA GLY A 68 29.33 12.50 5.07
C GLY A 68 28.12 11.59 5.27
N ASP A 69 28.17 10.72 6.28
CA ASP A 69 27.13 9.74 6.57
C ASP A 69 25.75 10.38 6.84
N GLU A 70 25.70 11.51 7.52
CA GLU A 70 24.45 12.24 7.78
C GLU A 70 23.79 12.70 6.47
N GLU A 71 24.58 13.29 5.56
CA GLU A 71 24.08 13.73 4.26
C GLU A 71 23.65 12.54 3.39
N ARG A 72 24.41 11.44 3.41
CA ARG A 72 24.05 10.20 2.71
C ARG A 72 22.72 9.66 3.18
N ASN A 73 22.49 9.65 4.51
CA ASN A 73 21.21 9.22 5.09
C ASN A 73 20.05 10.13 4.69
N LEU A 74 20.26 11.44 4.61
CA LEU A 74 19.25 12.39 4.13
C LEU A 74 18.95 12.18 2.65
N VAL A 75 19.96 12.04 1.81
CA VAL A 75 19.80 11.79 0.36
C VAL A 75 19.09 10.46 0.10
N GLN A 76 19.44 9.39 0.84
CA GLN A 76 18.72 8.12 0.79
C GLN A 76 17.25 8.32 1.17
N SER A 77 16.98 9.04 2.27
CA SER A 77 15.60 9.29 2.72
C SER A 77 14.77 10.04 1.67
N LEU A 78 15.38 11.00 0.95
CA LEU A 78 14.74 11.71 -0.15
C LEU A 78 14.42 10.78 -1.32
N ALA A 79 15.38 9.94 -1.72
CA ALA A 79 15.20 8.96 -2.79
C ALA A 79 14.05 7.99 -2.45
N ASP A 80 14.04 7.45 -1.22
CA ASP A 80 13.02 6.54 -0.73
C ASP A 80 11.64 7.18 -0.68
N ALA A 81 11.56 8.43 -0.21
CA ALA A 81 10.31 9.18 -0.15
C ALA A 81 9.75 9.43 -1.55
N GLN A 82 10.60 9.84 -2.50
CA GLN A 82 10.15 10.01 -3.88
C GLN A 82 9.69 8.69 -4.49
N TRP A 83 10.44 7.60 -4.28
CA TRP A 83 10.08 6.29 -4.81
C TRP A 83 8.69 5.85 -4.33
N ARG A 84 8.38 6.07 -3.05
CA ARG A 84 7.03 5.81 -2.51
C ARG A 84 5.97 6.72 -3.14
N MET A 85 6.25 8.02 -3.29
CA MET A 85 5.30 8.97 -3.90
C MET A 85 4.97 8.63 -5.35
N LEU A 86 5.93 8.10 -6.11
CA LEU A 86 5.71 7.70 -7.51
C LEU A 86 4.70 6.56 -7.67
N ARG A 87 4.35 5.83 -6.60
CA ARG A 87 3.30 4.81 -6.62
C ARG A 87 1.89 5.38 -6.55
N ILE A 88 1.72 6.57 -6.00
CA ILE A 88 0.40 7.17 -5.73
C ILE A 88 -0.46 7.24 -7.01
N PRO A 89 0.05 7.75 -8.16
CA PRO A 89 -0.78 7.87 -9.35
C PRO A 89 -1.28 6.51 -9.89
N ALA A 90 -0.44 5.47 -9.81
CA ALA A 90 -0.82 4.13 -10.25
C ALA A 90 -1.90 3.52 -9.36
N LEU A 91 -1.78 3.70 -8.03
CA LEU A 91 -2.78 3.24 -7.06
C LEU A 91 -4.11 3.98 -7.23
N GLU A 92 -4.07 5.31 -7.34
CA GLU A 92 -5.26 6.15 -7.58
C GLU A 92 -5.95 5.73 -8.88
N PHE A 93 -5.19 5.60 -9.97
CA PHE A 93 -5.73 5.16 -11.25
C PHE A 93 -6.43 3.80 -11.13
N GLY A 94 -5.82 2.83 -10.44
CA GLY A 94 -6.43 1.52 -10.21
C GLY A 94 -7.77 1.61 -9.47
N ILE A 95 -7.84 2.41 -8.41
CA ILE A 95 -9.07 2.64 -7.63
C ILE A 95 -10.16 3.26 -8.50
N PHE A 96 -9.84 4.32 -9.25
CA PHE A 96 -10.81 4.96 -10.13
C PHE A 96 -11.23 4.07 -11.30
N ALA A 97 -10.32 3.31 -11.89
CA ALA A 97 -10.64 2.36 -12.96
C ALA A 97 -11.63 1.29 -12.48
N LEU A 98 -11.36 0.66 -11.33
CA LEU A 98 -12.25 -0.33 -10.73
C LEU A 98 -13.60 0.28 -10.35
N GLY A 99 -13.58 1.43 -9.67
CA GLY A 99 -14.80 2.12 -9.26
C GLY A 99 -15.69 2.55 -10.43
N ARG A 100 -15.10 2.95 -11.56
CA ARG A 100 -15.86 3.30 -12.77
C ARG A 100 -16.57 2.08 -13.37
N LEU A 101 -15.97 0.90 -13.28
CA LEU A 101 -16.61 -0.35 -13.67
C LEU A 101 -17.74 -0.72 -12.70
N GLU A 102 -17.48 -0.62 -11.39
CA GLU A 102 -18.46 -0.96 -10.34
C GLU A 102 -19.70 -0.05 -10.39
N PHE A 103 -19.50 1.25 -10.57
CA PHE A 103 -20.57 2.27 -10.57
C PHE A 103 -21.03 2.65 -11.98
N ALA A 104 -20.72 1.86 -13.01
CA ALA A 104 -21.00 2.17 -14.41
C ALA A 104 -22.49 2.44 -14.71
N ASN A 105 -23.41 1.91 -13.89
CA ASN A 105 -24.86 2.03 -14.05
C ASN A 105 -25.51 3.07 -13.12
N GLU A 106 -24.73 3.76 -12.30
CA GLU A 106 -25.21 4.79 -11.38
C GLU A 106 -25.62 6.07 -12.12
N PHE A 107 -26.51 6.85 -11.49
CA PHE A 107 -27.03 8.13 -12.01
C PHE A 107 -27.58 8.06 -13.46
N PRO A 108 -28.50 7.13 -13.78
CA PRO A 108 -28.95 6.92 -15.15
C PRO A 108 -29.76 8.08 -15.75
N ALA A 109 -30.30 8.98 -14.92
CA ALA A 109 -31.08 10.13 -15.36
C ALA A 109 -30.20 11.36 -15.69
N GLU A 110 -28.90 11.30 -15.42
CA GLU A 110 -27.99 12.42 -15.57
C GLU A 110 -27.33 12.46 -16.96
N GLN A 111 -26.99 13.68 -17.41
CA GLN A 111 -26.25 13.89 -18.66
C GLN A 111 -24.86 13.27 -18.59
N ALA A 112 -24.30 12.84 -19.73
CA ALA A 112 -23.05 12.08 -19.78
C ALA A 112 -21.87 12.75 -19.05
N ASP A 113 -21.70 14.07 -19.23
CA ASP A 113 -20.62 14.83 -18.58
C ASP A 113 -20.80 14.92 -17.06
N SER A 114 -22.00 15.32 -16.60
CA SER A 114 -22.34 15.36 -15.17
C SER A 114 -22.24 13.98 -14.53
N ARG A 115 -22.72 12.94 -15.22
CA ARG A 115 -22.70 11.55 -14.77
C ARG A 115 -21.28 11.05 -14.52
N LYS A 116 -20.33 11.38 -15.40
CA LYS A 116 -18.91 11.05 -15.21
C LYS A 116 -18.36 11.63 -13.90
N HIS A 117 -18.62 12.91 -13.64
CA HIS A 117 -18.16 13.57 -12.42
C HIS A 117 -18.84 13.03 -11.17
N LEU A 118 -20.13 12.71 -11.24
CA LEU A 118 -20.88 12.09 -10.13
C LEU A 118 -20.37 10.68 -9.80
N ILE A 119 -20.01 9.90 -10.82
CA ILE A 119 -19.36 8.60 -10.62
C ILE A 119 -18.00 8.78 -9.95
N ASP A 120 -17.14 9.67 -10.46
CA ASP A 120 -15.82 9.92 -9.85
C ASP A 120 -15.95 10.41 -8.39
N ALA A 121 -16.94 11.26 -8.08
CA ALA A 121 -17.23 11.68 -6.71
C ALA A 121 -17.73 10.51 -5.83
N LYS A 122 -18.59 9.63 -6.37
CA LYS A 122 -19.07 8.43 -5.67
C LYS A 122 -17.93 7.47 -5.36
N ILE A 123 -17.01 7.27 -6.30
CA ILE A 123 -15.78 6.48 -6.10
C ILE A 123 -14.97 7.05 -4.93
N PHE A 124 -14.72 8.36 -4.95
CA PHE A 124 -13.96 9.02 -3.89
C PHE A 124 -14.60 8.80 -2.50
N LEU A 125 -15.93 8.94 -2.39
CA LEU A 125 -16.66 8.73 -1.14
C LEU A 125 -16.67 7.25 -0.72
N ALA A 126 -16.87 6.32 -1.66
CA ALA A 126 -16.93 4.89 -1.39
C ALA A 126 -15.57 4.31 -0.96
N TYR A 127 -14.49 4.74 -1.60
CA TYR A 127 -13.12 4.27 -1.31
C TYR A 127 -12.27 5.28 -0.53
N GLN A 128 -12.90 6.21 0.18
CA GLN A 128 -12.20 7.25 0.94
C GLN A 128 -11.16 6.66 1.90
N ARG A 129 -11.42 5.49 2.49
CA ARG A 129 -10.48 4.80 3.39
C ARG A 129 -9.25 4.23 2.68
N GLN A 130 -9.36 3.90 1.40
CA GLN A 130 -8.27 3.38 0.58
C GLN A 130 -7.41 4.52 0.00
N LEU A 131 -8.03 5.69 -0.20
CA LEU A 131 -7.34 6.90 -0.64
C LEU A 131 -6.65 7.65 0.50
N ASN A 132 -7.16 7.51 1.73
CA ASN A 132 -6.52 8.07 2.91
C ASN A 132 -5.46 7.11 3.47
N ASN A 133 -4.26 7.62 3.76
CA ASN A 133 -3.25 6.92 4.56
C ASN A 133 -3.57 6.96 6.05
#